data_AF-A0A3M7RBV9-F1
#
_entry.id   AF-A0A3M7RBV9-F1
#
_cell.length_a   1.000
_cell.length_b   1.000
_cell.length_c   1.000
_cell.angle_alpha   90.00
_cell.angle_beta   90.00
_cell.angle_gamma   90.00
#
_symmetry.space_group_name_H-M   'P 1'
#
loop_
_entity.id
_entity.type
_entity.pdbx_description
1 polymer ?
#
loop_
_entity_poly.entity_id
_entity_poly.type
_entity_poly.pdbx_seq_one_letter_code
_entity_poly.pdbx_strand_id
1 'polypeptide(L)'
;MGKFVLTLGLIGLCHAAYSATQHKSYMRLTEHDLDSGSSHISSLPLDILVQTVLCLFLSCLGVIQVAAKFKPIKITSEWENKTWDNVANRTSFYSFNHRGKFLFSDVDSENQRLLSNYVNINRAENISKKEDYSSESENYSLDEQSN
;
A
#
# COMPACT_ATOMS: atom_id res chain seq x y z
N MET A 1 7.92 4.19 13.56
CA MET A 1 7.45 4.36 14.94
C MET A 1 6.10 5.07 15.01
N GLY A 2 5.91 6.24 14.39
CA GLY A 2 4.63 6.98 14.43
C GLY A 2 3.36 6.17 14.05
N LYS A 3 3.45 5.31 13.03
CA LYS A 3 2.32 4.44 12.62
C LYS A 3 1.83 3.52 13.73
N PHE A 4 2.75 2.96 14.52
CA PHE A 4 2.43 2.06 15.64
C PHE A 4 1.76 2.82 16.80
N VAL A 5 2.28 4.00 17.13
CA VAL A 5 1.69 4.90 18.14
C VAL A 5 0.29 5.33 17.72
N LEU A 6 0.10 5.66 16.44
CA LEU A 6 -1.21 6.01 15.88
C LEU A 6 -2.21 4.85 15.97
N THR A 7 -1.79 3.62 15.63
CA THR A 7 -2.67 2.45 15.73
C THR A 7 -3.07 2.16 17.18
N LEU A 8 -2.14 2.28 18.14
CA LEU A 8 -2.46 2.08 19.55
C LEU A 8 -3.40 3.15 20.10
N GLY A 9 -3.19 4.43 19.73
CA GLY A 9 -4.09 5.52 20.12
C GLY A 9 -5.51 5.32 19.58
N LEU A 10 -5.66 4.84 18.34
CA LEU A 10 -6.97 4.59 17.72
C LEU A 10 -7.71 3.43 18.39
N ILE A 11 -7.01 2.34 18.70
CA ILE A 11 -7.59 1.19 19.43
C ILE A 11 -8.06 1.62 20.82
N GLY A 12 -7.23 2.39 21.55
CA GLY A 12 -7.60 2.94 22.85
C GLY A 12 -8.81 3.89 22.78
N LEU A 13 -8.88 4.72 21.74
CA LEU A 13 -10.02 5.62 21.51
C LEU A 13 -11.31 4.84 21.20
N CYS A 14 -11.23 3.80 20.37
CA CYS A 14 -12.35 2.91 20.11
C CYS A 14 -12.83 2.20 21.37
N HIS A 15 -11.91 1.74 22.23
CA HIS A 15 -12.24 1.13 23.51
C HIS A 15 -12.97 2.11 24.44
N ALA A 16 -12.46 3.34 24.57
CA ALA A 16 -13.10 4.37 25.37
C ALA A 16 -14.49 4.76 24.84
N ALA A 17 -14.64 4.83 23.51
CA ALA A 17 -15.92 5.09 22.85
C ALA A 17 -16.94 3.96 23.09
N TYR A 18 -16.49 2.70 23.07
CA TYR A 18 -17.32 1.55 23.39
C TYR A 18 -17.79 1.61 24.86
N SER A 19 -16.87 1.82 25.80
CA SER A 19 -17.20 1.98 27.23
C SER A 19 -18.15 3.14 27.49
N ALA A 20 -17.95 4.29 26.84
CA ALA A 20 -18.84 5.45 26.96
C ALA A 20 -20.24 5.17 26.41
N THR A 21 -20.33 4.48 25.27
CA THR A 21 -21.62 4.13 24.64
C THR A 21 -22.39 3.13 25.48
N GLN A 22 -21.72 2.11 26.00
CA GLN A 22 -22.31 1.14 26.93
C GLN A 22 -22.79 1.82 28.21
N HIS A 23 -21.97 2.71 28.79
CA HIS A 23 -22.34 3.47 29.97
C HIS A 23 -23.58 4.36 29.72
N LYS A 24 -23.64 5.04 28.58
CA LYS A 24 -24.80 5.87 28.21
C LYS A 24 -26.07 5.03 28.04
N SER A 25 -25.98 3.85 27.44
CA SER A 25 -27.11 2.92 27.32
C SER A 25 -27.59 2.39 28.67
N TYR A 26 -26.66 2.15 29.60
CA TYR A 26 -26.99 1.76 30.98
C TYR A 26 -27.71 2.89 31.73
N MET A 27 -27.18 4.12 31.66
CA MET A 27 -27.82 5.27 32.30
C MET A 27 -29.24 5.47 31.80
N ARG A 28 -29.49 5.35 30.49
CA ARG A 28 -30.82 5.43 29.87
C ARG A 28 -31.87 4.47 30.43
N LEU A 29 -31.44 3.35 31.01
CA LEU A 29 -32.32 2.39 31.67
C LEU A 29 -32.55 2.73 33.16
N THR A 30 -31.72 3.60 33.74
CA THR A 30 -31.69 3.97 35.17
C THR A 30 -32.09 5.44 35.41
N GLU A 31 -32.39 6.23 34.35
CA GLU A 31 -32.77 7.67 34.42
C GLU A 31 -34.05 7.97 35.22
N HIS A 32 -34.67 6.98 35.85
CA HIS A 32 -35.88 7.17 36.66
C HIS A 32 -35.60 7.42 38.16
N ASP A 33 -34.36 7.23 38.66
CA ASP A 33 -34.09 7.24 40.11
C ASP A 33 -33.18 8.39 40.61
N LEU A 34 -32.63 9.25 39.74
CA LEU A 34 -31.61 10.24 40.14
C LEU A 34 -31.87 11.67 39.61
N ASP A 35 -33.12 12.10 39.57
CA ASP A 35 -33.45 13.53 39.60
C ASP A 35 -33.34 14.01 41.04
N SER A 36 -32.22 14.63 41.43
CA SER A 36 -32.10 15.61 42.54
C SER A 36 -30.64 15.77 42.99
N GLY A 37 -30.03 16.89 42.65
CA GLY A 37 -28.95 17.45 43.45
C GLY A 37 -27.53 17.22 42.92
N SER A 38 -26.96 18.32 42.40
CA SER A 38 -25.53 18.63 42.43
C SER A 38 -24.62 18.04 41.33
N SER A 39 -24.36 18.91 40.36
CA SER A 39 -23.14 19.05 39.56
C SER A 39 -22.98 18.17 38.31
N HIS A 40 -23.30 18.81 37.18
CA HIS A 40 -22.88 18.68 35.78
C HIS A 40 -21.69 17.80 35.30
N ILE A 41 -21.09 16.92 36.10
CA ILE A 41 -20.06 15.93 35.68
C ILE A 41 -20.55 14.47 35.79
N SER A 42 -21.64 14.18 36.52
CA SER A 42 -22.07 12.80 36.83
C SER A 42 -22.69 11.99 35.67
N SER A 43 -22.56 12.44 34.41
CA SER A 43 -23.12 11.71 33.25
C SER A 43 -22.11 10.81 32.53
N LEU A 44 -20.85 10.76 32.96
CA LEU A 44 -19.83 9.82 32.47
C LEU A 44 -18.72 9.68 33.53
N PRO A 45 -18.27 8.47 33.89
CA PRO A 45 -17.26 8.30 34.92
C PRO A 45 -15.97 8.97 34.48
N LEU A 46 -15.36 9.73 35.39
CA LEU A 46 -14.16 10.55 35.14
C LEU A 46 -13.05 9.75 34.45
N ASP A 47 -12.94 8.46 34.78
CA ASP A 47 -11.97 7.53 34.22
C ASP A 47 -12.07 7.39 32.68
N ILE A 48 -13.29 7.25 32.12
CA ILE A 48 -13.52 7.16 30.67
C ILE A 48 -13.16 8.48 29.97
N LEU A 49 -13.43 9.61 30.63
CA LEU A 49 -13.11 10.92 30.10
C LEU A 49 -11.59 11.14 30.03
N VAL A 50 -10.86 10.82 31.10
CA VAL A 50 -9.40 10.91 31.13
C VAL A 50 -8.77 9.95 30.12
N GLN A 51 -9.24 8.70 30.04
CA GLN A 51 -8.81 7.71 29.03
C GLN A 51 -8.98 8.26 27.61
N THR A 52 -10.14 8.84 27.29
CA THR A 52 -10.43 9.39 25.95
C THR A 52 -9.49 10.55 25.62
N VAL A 53 -9.26 11.47 26.56
CA VAL A 53 -8.35 12.62 26.37
C VAL A 53 -6.91 12.14 26.16
N LEU A 54 -6.44 11.16 26.93
CA LEU A 54 -5.11 10.59 26.78
C LEU A 54 -4.94 9.88 25.43
N CYS A 55 -5.91 9.05 25.03
CA CYS A 55 -5.89 8.36 23.74
C CYS A 55 -5.94 9.35 22.57
N LEU A 56 -6.74 10.41 22.68
CA LEU A 56 -6.80 11.48 21.68
C LEU A 56 -5.44 12.17 21.54
N PHE A 57 -4.81 12.54 22.65
CA PHE A 57 -3.49 13.19 22.63
C PHE A 57 -2.43 12.26 22.00
N LEU A 58 -2.46 10.98 22.34
CA LEU A 58 -1.57 9.97 21.78
C LEU A 58 -1.78 9.78 20.26
N SER A 59 -3.02 9.78 19.81
CA SER A 59 -3.37 9.77 18.37
C SER A 59 -2.86 11.02 17.66
N CYS A 60 -3.02 12.22 18.24
CA CYS A 60 -2.48 13.45 17.67
C CYS A 60 -0.95 13.38 17.51
N LEU A 61 -0.24 12.92 18.55
CA LEU A 61 1.21 12.70 18.50
C LEU A 61 1.60 11.66 17.43
N GLY A 62 0.82 10.58 17.30
CA GLY A 62 0.99 9.57 16.26
C GLY A 62 0.86 10.15 14.85
N VAL A 63 -0.19 10.97 14.60
CA VAL A 63 -0.41 11.62 13.31
C VAL A 63 0.73 12.58 12.97
N ILE A 64 1.20 13.39 13.93
CA ILE A 64 2.31 14.33 13.70
C ILE A 64 3.59 13.58 13.32
N GLN A 65 3.86 12.42 13.92
CA GLN A 65 5.02 11.60 13.56
C GLN A 65 4.87 10.90 12.21
N VAL A 66 3.65 10.61 11.78
CA VAL A 66 3.36 10.01 10.46
C VAL A 66 3.39 11.08 9.37
N ALA A 67 3.02 12.32 9.70
CA ALA A 67 3.12 13.45 8.79
C ALA A 67 4.56 13.56 8.28
N ALA A 68 4.69 13.53 6.95
CA ALA A 68 6.00 13.50 6.30
C ALA A 68 6.82 14.72 6.72
N LYS A 69 8.15 14.54 6.78
CA LYS A 69 9.07 15.64 7.10
C LYS A 69 8.91 16.74 6.07
N PHE A 70 8.83 17.98 6.55
CA PHE A 70 8.83 19.15 5.68
C PHE A 70 10.12 19.18 4.87
N LYS A 71 9.97 19.30 3.55
CA LYS A 71 11.08 19.49 2.62
C LYS A 71 11.46 20.99 2.60
N PRO A 72 12.76 21.34 2.56
CA PRO A 72 13.17 22.74 2.44
C PRO A 72 12.60 23.36 1.16
N ILE A 73 12.12 24.60 1.28
CA ILE A 73 11.58 25.39 0.15
C ILE A 73 12.71 25.77 -0.82
N LYS A 74 13.94 25.90 -0.30
CA LYS A 74 15.11 26.22 -1.11
C LYS A 74 15.52 25.00 -1.94
N ILE A 75 15.28 25.11 -3.23
CA ILE A 75 15.64 24.11 -4.23
C ILE A 75 17.18 23.92 -4.28
N THR A 76 17.96 24.95 -3.95
CA THR A 76 19.44 24.91 -4.01
C THR A 76 20.07 23.79 -3.18
N SER A 77 19.51 23.43 -2.02
CA SER A 77 20.06 22.36 -1.16
C SER A 77 19.89 20.96 -1.74
N GLU A 78 18.91 20.76 -2.62
CA GLU A 78 18.75 19.49 -3.35
C GLU A 78 19.61 19.45 -4.61
N TRP A 79 19.89 20.61 -5.20
CA TRP A 79 20.69 20.73 -6.41
C TRP A 79 22.18 20.68 -6.14
N GLU A 80 22.62 21.05 -4.94
CA GLU A 80 24.01 20.89 -4.50
C GLU A 80 24.45 19.42 -4.50
N ASN A 81 23.53 18.49 -4.21
CA ASN A 81 23.81 17.05 -4.26
C ASN A 81 23.75 16.45 -5.68
N LYS A 82 23.46 17.25 -6.71
CA LYS A 82 23.29 16.77 -8.08
C LYS A 82 24.55 17.06 -8.90
N THR A 83 25.32 16.01 -9.21
CA THR A 83 26.52 16.11 -10.06
C THR A 83 26.18 16.60 -11.47
N TRP A 84 27.10 17.32 -12.10
CA TRP A 84 26.99 17.75 -13.49
C TRP A 84 26.68 16.60 -14.45
N ASP A 85 27.21 15.40 -14.22
CA ASP A 85 26.92 14.22 -15.05
C ASP A 85 25.42 13.88 -15.07
N ASN A 86 24.73 13.99 -13.92
CA ASN A 86 23.29 13.75 -13.82
C ASN A 86 22.44 14.85 -14.48
N VAL A 87 22.96 16.08 -14.57
CA VAL A 87 22.28 17.22 -15.19
C VAL A 87 22.54 17.26 -16.71
N ALA A 88 23.76 16.93 -17.12
CA ALA A 88 24.19 16.82 -18.51
C ALA A 88 23.57 15.60 -19.22
N ASN A 89 23.16 14.60 -18.45
CA ASN A 89 22.42 13.45 -18.94
C ASN A 89 21.00 13.82 -19.38
N ARG A 90 20.84 14.20 -20.66
CA ARG A 90 19.53 14.52 -21.26
C ARG A 90 18.99 13.30 -22.01
N THR A 91 18.07 12.57 -21.38
CA THR A 91 17.45 11.36 -21.96
C THR A 91 16.78 11.61 -23.31
N SER A 92 16.18 12.79 -23.50
CA SER A 92 15.56 13.18 -24.78
C SER A 92 16.55 13.34 -25.94
N PHE A 93 17.85 13.45 -25.66
CA PHE A 93 18.91 13.66 -26.66
C PHE A 93 19.95 12.54 -26.66
N TYR A 94 19.58 11.34 -26.20
CA TYR A 94 20.47 10.20 -26.27
C TYR A 94 20.77 9.81 -27.71
N SER A 95 22.07 9.81 -28.05
CA SER A 95 22.59 9.17 -29.25
C SER A 95 23.08 7.78 -28.89
N PHE A 96 22.50 6.76 -29.52
CA PHE A 96 22.92 5.37 -29.38
C PHE A 96 24.10 5.01 -30.31
N ASN A 97 24.60 5.98 -31.09
CA ASN A 97 25.79 5.81 -31.90
C ASN A 97 27.05 6.24 -31.13
N HIS A 98 27.50 5.38 -30.22
CA HIS A 98 28.68 5.63 -29.38
C HIS A 98 29.55 4.36 -29.26
N ARG A 99 30.79 4.54 -28.76
CA ARG A 99 31.79 3.46 -28.61
C ARG A 99 31.30 2.25 -27.81
N GLY A 100 30.37 2.45 -26.86
CA GLY A 100 29.75 1.37 -26.09
C GLY A 100 29.11 0.28 -26.96
N LYS A 101 28.60 0.61 -28.16
CA LYS A 101 28.03 -0.39 -29.08
C LYS A 101 29.05 -1.46 -29.50
N PHE A 102 30.32 -1.07 -29.65
CA PHE A 102 31.39 -2.01 -30.02
C PHE A 102 31.99 -2.71 -28.81
N LEU A 103 32.06 -2.02 -27.67
CA LEU A 103 32.61 -2.58 -26.43
C LEU A 103 31.69 -3.63 -25.79
N PHE A 104 30.38 -3.55 -26.02
CA PHE A 104 29.38 -4.45 -25.45
C PHE A 104 28.62 -5.28 -26.50
N SER A 105 29.11 -5.33 -27.74
CA SER A 105 28.46 -6.01 -28.86
C SER A 105 28.24 -7.51 -28.59
N ASP A 106 29.17 -8.17 -27.91
CA ASP A 106 29.08 -9.62 -27.62
C ASP A 106 27.95 -9.89 -26.62
N VAL A 107 27.83 -9.04 -25.59
CA VAL A 107 26.78 -9.12 -24.56
C VAL A 107 25.40 -8.82 -25.17
N ASP A 108 25.31 -7.83 -26.06
CA ASP A 108 24.07 -7.50 -26.76
C ASP A 108 23.62 -8.64 -27.68
N SER A 109 24.57 -9.28 -28.36
CA SER A 109 24.31 -10.41 -29.26
C SER A 109 23.80 -11.63 -28.48
N GLU A 110 24.41 -11.96 -27.35
CA GLU A 110 23.98 -13.06 -26.49
C GLU A 110 22.58 -12.78 -25.92
N ASN A 111 22.34 -11.59 -25.38
CA ASN A 111 21.02 -11.20 -24.88
C ASN A 111 19.95 -11.27 -25.97
N GLN A 112 20.24 -10.82 -27.19
CA GLN A 112 19.30 -10.95 -28.31
C GLN A 112 18.99 -12.39 -28.67
N ARG A 113 20.00 -13.28 -28.64
CA ARG A 113 19.79 -14.72 -28.88
C ARG A 113 18.94 -15.35 -27.79
N LEU A 114 19.20 -15.05 -26.52
CA LEU A 114 18.41 -15.53 -25.39
C LEU A 114 16.96 -15.06 -25.46
N LEU A 115 16.74 -13.79 -25.79
CA LEU A 115 15.39 -13.23 -25.99
C LEU A 115 14.67 -13.89 -27.16
N SER A 116 15.36 -14.12 -28.28
CA SER A 116 14.77 -14.84 -29.42
C SER A 116 14.40 -16.29 -29.07
N ASN A 117 15.27 -16.98 -28.33
CA ASN A 117 15.03 -18.36 -27.91
C ASN A 117 13.86 -18.44 -26.94
N TYR A 118 13.78 -17.54 -25.96
CA TYR A 118 12.66 -17.45 -25.04
C TYR A 118 11.34 -17.23 -25.79
N VAL A 119 11.28 -16.26 -26.71
CA VAL A 119 10.07 -15.99 -27.51
C VAL A 119 9.69 -17.18 -28.38
N ASN A 120 10.66 -17.85 -29.00
CA ASN A 120 10.40 -19.02 -29.85
C ASN A 120 9.90 -20.22 -29.05
N ILE A 121 10.45 -20.47 -27.86
CA ILE A 121 9.99 -21.53 -26.94
C ILE A 121 8.55 -21.26 -26.50
N ASN A 122 8.25 -20.05 -26.04
CA ASN A 122 6.88 -19.69 -25.65
C ASN A 122 5.91 -19.79 -26.83
N ARG A 123 6.32 -19.35 -28.02
CA ARG A 123 5.50 -19.49 -29.23
C ARG A 123 5.23 -20.97 -29.54
N ALA A 124 6.25 -21.84 -29.46
CA ALA A 124 6.11 -23.27 -29.69
C ALA A 124 5.23 -23.95 -28.63
N GLU A 125 5.37 -23.59 -27.35
CA GLU A 125 4.53 -24.13 -26.28
C GLU A 125 3.05 -23.74 -26.46
N ASN A 126 2.78 -22.50 -26.89
CA ASN A 126 1.42 -22.05 -27.19
C ASN A 126 0.82 -22.76 -28.41
N ILE A 127 1.65 -23.14 -29.40
CA ILE A 127 1.21 -23.92 -30.57
C ILE A 127 0.93 -25.37 -30.15
N SER A 128 1.81 -26.00 -29.38
CA SER A 128 1.63 -27.37 -28.86
C SER A 128 0.34 -27.49 -28.05
N LYS A 129 0.09 -26.56 -27.11
CA LYS A 129 -1.16 -26.55 -26.35
C LYS A 129 -2.39 -26.42 -27.26
N LYS A 130 -2.31 -25.61 -28.31
CA LYS A 130 -3.41 -25.44 -29.26
C LYS A 130 -3.68 -26.71 -30.06
N GLU A 131 -2.64 -27.44 -30.44
CA GLU A 131 -2.75 -28.74 -31.13
C GLU A 131 -3.33 -29.80 -30.20
N ASP A 132 -2.94 -29.84 -28.92
CA ASP A 132 -3.49 -30.75 -27.92
C ASP A 132 -5.00 -30.49 -27.69
N TYR A 133 -5.41 -29.21 -27.55
CA TYR A 133 -6.84 -28.85 -27.44
C TYR A 133 -7.66 -29.22 -28.68
N SER A 134 -7.08 -29.12 -29.87
CA SER A 134 -7.77 -29.48 -31.12
C SER A 134 -7.97 -30.99 -31.22
N SER A 135 -6.95 -31.76 -30.82
CA SER A 135 -6.96 -33.24 -30.83
C SER A 135 -7.95 -33.82 -29.84
N GLU A 136 -8.11 -33.19 -28.67
CA GLU A 136 -9.05 -33.62 -27.65
C GLU A 136 -10.51 -33.28 -28.03
N SER A 137 -10.74 -32.17 -28.72
CA SER A 137 -12.07 -31.78 -29.23
C SER A 137 -12.60 -32.68 -30.35
N GLU A 138 -11.71 -33.23 -31.19
CA GLU A 138 -12.09 -34.17 -32.25
C GLU A 138 -12.48 -35.54 -31.68
N ASN A 139 -11.82 -36.03 -30.63
CA ASN A 139 -12.20 -37.30 -29.98
C ASN A 139 -13.57 -37.23 -29.29
N TYR A 140 -13.90 -36.13 -28.59
CA TYR A 140 -15.22 -35.96 -27.97
C TYR A 140 -16.37 -35.91 -29.00
N SER A 141 -16.10 -35.42 -30.21
CA SER A 141 -17.10 -35.33 -31.29
C SER A 141 -17.42 -36.69 -31.93
N LEU A 142 -16.46 -37.62 -31.90
CA LEU A 142 -16.62 -38.97 -32.46
C LEU A 142 -17.36 -39.90 -31.49
N ASP A 143 -17.18 -39.73 -30.18
CA ASP A 143 -17.89 -40.50 -29.16
C ASP A 143 -19.38 -40.12 -29.06
N GLU A 144 -19.75 -38.87 -29.38
CA GLU A 144 -21.15 -38.40 -29.38
C GLU A 144 -21.96 -38.86 -30.60
N GLN A 145 -21.31 -39.36 -31.67
CA GLN A 145 -21.95 -39.95 -32.86
C GLN A 145 -22.13 -41.48 -32.77
N SER A 146 -21.69 -42.12 -31.69
CA SER A 146 -21.70 -43.59 -31.53
C SER A 146 -22.83 -44.11 -30.62
N ASN A 147 -23.80 -43.30 -30.20
CA ASN A 147 -24.93 -43.73 -29.35
C ASN A 147 -26.28 -43.43 -29.99
#